data_AF-A0A2E0YQJ8-F1
#
_entry.id   AF-A0A2E0YQJ8-F1
#
_cell.length_a   1.000
_cell.length_b   1.000
_cell.length_c   1.000
_cell.angle_alpha   90.00
_cell.angle_beta   90.00
_cell.angle_gamma   90.00
#
_symmetry.space_group_name_H-M   'P 1'
#
loop_
_entity.id
_entity.type
_entity.pdbx_description
1 polymer ?
#
loop_
_entity_poly.entity_id
_entity_poly.type
_entity_poly.pdbx_seq_one_letter_code
_entity_poly.pdbx_strand_id
1 'polypeptide(L)'
;MKTTREEAKENIHENLNNNLQALLEKNYDAEEGYKKAMTNAKNEQLKNFLKHQSAQRQKFATELDQEIRNINETPKDSGSATGKLHRTWMDVKAALSFNNDEAILEECIRGEKASVEEYEEILNKNRFEPKLENVLQSQKNTIQNTLNTVKSLEDLAENWNE
;
A
#
# COMPACT_ATOMS: atom_id res chain seq x y z
N MET A 1 -17.24 21.01 -29.44
CA MET A 1 -15.83 20.56 -29.46
C MET A 1 -15.18 21.14 -28.23
N LYS A 2 -14.46 20.33 -27.43
CA LYS A 2 -13.76 20.84 -26.25
C LYS A 2 -12.61 21.74 -26.68
N THR A 3 -12.28 22.73 -25.85
CA THR A 3 -11.09 23.56 -26.07
C THR A 3 -9.84 22.85 -25.54
N THR A 4 -8.65 23.22 -26.01
CA THR A 4 -7.37 22.70 -25.48
C THR A 4 -7.24 22.87 -23.96
N ARG A 5 -7.85 23.93 -23.40
CA ARG A 5 -7.87 24.18 -21.95
C ARG A 5 -8.79 23.21 -21.21
N GLU A 6 -9.93 22.86 -21.80
CA GLU A 6 -10.87 21.89 -21.21
C GLU A 6 -10.27 20.48 -21.26
N GLU A 7 -9.67 20.10 -22.38
CA GLU A 7 -8.96 18.82 -22.54
C GLU A 7 -7.80 18.69 -21.53
N ALA A 8 -7.01 19.74 -21.33
CA ALA A 8 -5.94 19.72 -20.34
C ALA A 8 -6.45 19.54 -18.91
N LYS A 9 -7.57 20.18 -18.54
CA LYS A 9 -8.18 20.03 -17.21
C LYS A 9 -8.71 18.62 -16.98
N GLU A 10 -9.36 18.05 -17.97
CA GLU A 10 -9.87 16.67 -17.91
C GLU A 10 -8.72 15.67 -17.73
N ASN A 11 -7.65 15.81 -18.50
CA ASN A 11 -6.46 14.96 -18.36
C ASN A 11 -5.82 15.06 -16.97
N ILE A 12 -5.76 16.26 -16.39
CA ILE A 12 -5.24 16.45 -15.02
C ILE A 12 -6.14 15.76 -14.00
N HIS A 13 -7.45 15.92 -14.15
CA HIS A 13 -8.44 15.31 -13.26
C HIS A 13 -8.41 13.78 -13.33
N GLU A 14 -8.38 13.21 -14.54
CA GLU A 14 -8.25 11.76 -14.76
C GLU A 14 -6.93 11.22 -14.20
N ASN A 15 -5.82 11.93 -14.41
CA ASN A 15 -4.52 11.53 -13.87
C ASN A 15 -4.54 11.52 -12.33
N LEU A 16 -5.09 12.57 -11.72
CA LEU A 16 -5.27 12.65 -10.27
C LEU A 16 -6.11 11.49 -9.74
N ASN A 17 -7.28 11.23 -10.34
CA ASN A 17 -8.14 10.12 -9.96
C ASN A 17 -7.40 8.77 -10.07
N ASN A 18 -6.72 8.52 -11.20
CA ASN A 18 -5.98 7.28 -11.42
C ASN A 18 -4.88 7.06 -10.38
N ASN A 19 -4.13 8.10 -10.01
CA ASN A 19 -3.10 8.01 -8.98
C ASN A 19 -3.70 7.66 -7.61
N LEU A 20 -4.80 8.31 -7.22
CA LEU A 20 -5.45 8.04 -5.93
C LEU A 20 -6.05 6.63 -5.88
N GLN A 21 -6.66 6.18 -6.97
CA GLN A 21 -7.22 4.83 -7.08
C GLN A 21 -6.13 3.77 -7.00
N ALA A 22 -4.97 4.00 -7.62
CA ALA A 22 -3.83 3.09 -7.53
C ALA A 22 -3.33 2.95 -6.08
N LEU A 23 -3.21 4.06 -5.35
CA LEU A 23 -2.83 4.03 -3.94
C LEU A 23 -3.91 3.42 -3.04
N LEU A 24 -5.18 3.63 -3.35
CA LEU A 24 -6.31 3.02 -2.64
C LEU A 24 -6.26 1.50 -2.77
N GLU A 25 -6.18 0.99 -4.01
CA GLU A 25 -6.05 -0.45 -4.28
C GLU A 25 -4.82 -1.05 -3.61
N LYS A 26 -3.68 -0.34 -3.65
CA LYS A 26 -2.45 -0.78 -2.99
C LYS A 26 -2.63 -0.97 -1.49
N ASN A 27 -3.37 -0.08 -0.82
CA ASN A 27 -3.65 -0.21 0.61
C ASN A 27 -4.62 -1.35 0.93
N TYR A 28 -5.64 -1.60 0.09
CA TYR A 28 -6.50 -2.78 0.25
C TYR A 28 -5.72 -4.09 0.07
N ASP A 29 -4.86 -4.17 -0.95
CA ASP A 29 -4.02 -5.34 -1.18
C ASP A 29 -3.07 -5.56 0.02
N ALA A 30 -2.46 -4.50 0.56
CA ALA A 30 -1.62 -4.58 1.74
C ALA A 30 -2.41 -4.99 3.00
N GLU A 31 -3.60 -4.46 3.22
CA GLU A 31 -4.48 -4.83 4.34
C GLU A 31 -4.77 -6.34 4.33
N GLU A 32 -5.20 -6.88 3.19
CA GLU A 32 -5.46 -8.31 3.02
C GLU A 32 -4.17 -9.14 3.15
N GLY A 33 -3.04 -8.59 2.69
CA GLY A 33 -1.72 -9.22 2.82
C GLY A 33 -1.36 -9.43 4.29
N TYR A 34 -1.53 -8.39 5.09
CA TYR A 34 -1.30 -8.45 6.53
C TYR A 34 -2.28 -9.37 7.25
N LYS A 35 -3.56 -9.40 6.87
CA LYS A 35 -4.53 -10.37 7.43
C LYS A 35 -4.10 -11.80 7.14
N LYS A 36 -3.68 -12.09 5.90
CA LYS A 36 -3.20 -13.42 5.52
C LYS A 36 -1.90 -13.78 6.25
N ALA A 37 -0.94 -12.87 6.31
CA ALA A 37 0.31 -13.06 7.07
C ALA A 37 0.02 -13.39 8.54
N MET A 38 -0.90 -12.64 9.17
CA MET A 38 -1.30 -12.87 10.57
C MET A 38 -1.86 -14.28 10.80
N THR A 39 -2.63 -14.83 9.84
CA THR A 39 -3.15 -16.20 9.97
C THR A 39 -2.08 -17.29 9.86
N ASN A 40 -0.96 -17.02 9.19
CA ASN A 40 0.12 -17.98 8.97
C ASN A 40 1.29 -17.80 9.96
N ALA A 41 1.35 -16.68 10.66
CA ALA A 41 2.38 -16.41 11.66
C ALA A 41 2.22 -17.35 12.87
N LYS A 42 3.35 -17.77 13.45
CA LYS A 42 3.42 -18.60 14.66
C LYS A 42 3.65 -17.75 15.90
N ASN A 43 4.54 -16.77 15.81
CA ASN A 43 4.85 -15.86 16.91
C ASN A 43 3.69 -14.89 17.19
N GLU A 44 3.24 -14.83 18.46
CA GLU A 44 2.11 -13.98 18.86
C GLU A 44 2.42 -12.48 18.80
N GLN A 45 3.66 -12.07 19.05
CA GLN A 45 4.09 -10.68 18.90
C GLN A 45 4.04 -10.27 17.42
N LEU A 46 4.47 -11.14 16.51
CA LEU A 46 4.37 -10.93 15.07
C LEU A 46 2.90 -10.83 14.63
N LYS A 47 2.02 -11.72 15.11
CA LYS A 47 0.56 -11.59 14.84
C LYS A 47 0.00 -10.24 15.25
N ASN A 48 0.35 -9.77 16.46
CA ASN A 48 -0.10 -8.47 16.94
C ASN A 48 0.43 -7.33 16.09
N PHE A 49 1.70 -7.37 15.69
CA PHE A 49 2.27 -6.42 14.75
C PHE A 49 1.51 -6.42 13.42
N LEU A 50 1.34 -7.57 12.78
CA LEU A 50 0.64 -7.71 11.50
C LEU A 50 -0.82 -7.21 11.58
N LYS A 51 -1.50 -7.45 12.72
CA LYS A 51 -2.84 -6.91 12.99
C LYS A 51 -2.85 -5.37 13.00
N HIS A 52 -1.88 -4.75 13.67
CA HIS A 52 -1.75 -3.30 13.68
C HIS A 52 -1.47 -2.74 12.29
N GLN A 53 -0.63 -3.41 11.51
CA GLN A 53 -0.35 -3.01 10.13
C GLN A 53 -1.58 -3.12 9.24
N SER A 54 -2.38 -4.19 9.34
CA SER A 54 -3.65 -4.31 8.63
C SER A 54 -4.60 -3.14 8.93
N ALA A 55 -4.78 -2.78 10.21
CA ALA A 55 -5.62 -1.64 10.60
C ALA A 55 -5.07 -0.30 10.10
N GLN A 56 -3.75 -0.13 10.05
CA GLN A 56 -3.11 1.06 9.49
C GLN A 56 -3.41 1.20 7.99
N ARG A 57 -3.31 0.09 7.24
CA ARG A 57 -3.63 0.07 5.80
C ARG A 57 -5.09 0.39 5.51
N GLN A 58 -6.02 -0.15 6.31
CA GLN A 58 -7.43 0.21 6.24
C GLN A 58 -7.66 1.71 6.47
N LYS A 59 -6.96 2.31 7.45
CA LYS A 59 -7.05 3.74 7.72
C LYS A 59 -6.59 4.56 6.52
N PHE A 60 -5.47 4.19 5.89
CA PHE A 60 -4.98 4.88 4.69
C PHE A 60 -5.94 4.76 3.52
N ALA A 61 -6.53 3.58 3.30
CA ALA A 61 -7.57 3.38 2.30
C ALA A 61 -8.77 4.30 2.55
N THR A 62 -9.21 4.44 3.81
CA THR A 62 -10.33 5.33 4.18
C THR A 62 -10.00 6.80 3.90
N GLU A 63 -8.77 7.25 4.19
CA GLU A 63 -8.33 8.61 3.89
C GLU A 63 -8.30 8.88 2.38
N LEU A 64 -7.82 7.91 1.58
CA LEU A 64 -7.77 8.02 0.12
C LEU A 64 -9.16 7.97 -0.52
N ASP A 65 -10.04 7.09 -0.04
CA ASP A 65 -11.45 7.04 -0.44
C ASP A 65 -12.09 8.43 -0.30
N GLN A 66 -11.90 9.08 0.86
CA GLN A 66 -12.45 10.40 1.11
C GLN A 66 -11.88 11.45 0.14
N GLU A 67 -10.59 11.41 -0.17
CA GLU A 67 -9.99 12.36 -1.12
C GLU A 67 -10.46 12.11 -2.57
N ILE A 68 -10.72 10.87 -2.97
CA ILE A 68 -11.36 10.54 -4.27
C ILE A 68 -12.78 11.10 -4.31
N ARG A 69 -13.56 10.94 -3.24
CA ARG A 69 -14.90 11.55 -3.16
C ARG A 69 -14.86 13.07 -3.21
N ASN A 70 -13.85 13.70 -2.60
CA ASN A 70 -13.70 15.17 -2.60
C ASN A 70 -13.49 15.74 -4.02
N ILE A 71 -12.92 14.96 -4.94
CA ILE A 71 -12.80 15.33 -6.36
C ILE A 71 -14.02 14.91 -7.19
N ASN A 72 -15.12 14.47 -6.55
CA ASN A 72 -16.36 13.98 -7.18
C ASN A 72 -16.18 12.68 -7.98
N GLU A 73 -15.23 11.85 -7.58
CA GLU A 73 -15.02 10.53 -8.17
C GLU A 73 -15.56 9.42 -7.26
N THR A 74 -15.74 8.22 -7.82
CA THR A 74 -16.20 7.04 -7.06
C THR A 74 -15.01 6.16 -6.73
N PRO A 75 -14.66 5.98 -5.44
CA PRO A 75 -13.56 5.11 -5.04
C PRO A 75 -13.89 3.65 -5.37
N LYS A 76 -12.85 2.87 -5.67
CA LYS A 76 -12.99 1.43 -5.82
C LYS A 76 -13.26 0.76 -4.47
N ASP A 77 -14.08 -0.28 -4.49
CA ASP A 77 -14.54 -0.96 -3.27
C ASP A 77 -13.58 -2.06 -2.79
N SER A 78 -12.53 -2.39 -3.55
CA SER A 78 -11.60 -3.47 -3.23
C SER A 78 -10.22 -3.24 -3.85
N GLY A 79 -9.26 -4.09 -3.48
CA GLY A 79 -7.93 -4.15 -4.07
C GLY A 79 -7.90 -4.50 -5.55
N SER A 80 -6.70 -4.66 -6.10
CA SER A 80 -6.50 -4.72 -7.55
C SER A 80 -6.99 -6.05 -8.16
N ALA A 81 -7.94 -5.97 -9.10
CA ALA A 81 -8.48 -7.13 -9.82
C ALA A 81 -7.74 -7.45 -11.13
N THR A 82 -6.96 -6.51 -11.69
CA THR A 82 -6.31 -6.67 -13.01
C THR A 82 -4.98 -5.90 -13.12
N GLY A 83 -4.00 -6.44 -13.86
CA GLY A 83 -2.78 -5.71 -14.25
C GLY A 83 -1.49 -6.12 -13.51
N LYS A 84 -0.46 -5.25 -13.58
CA LYS A 84 0.86 -5.45 -12.94
C LYS A 84 0.72 -5.50 -11.41
N LEU A 85 -0.14 -4.65 -10.85
CA LEU A 85 -0.50 -4.65 -9.42
C LEU A 85 -1.09 -5.99 -8.99
N HIS A 86 -2.05 -6.54 -9.76
CA HIS A 86 -2.66 -7.83 -9.47
C HIS A 86 -1.63 -8.97 -9.46
N ARG A 87 -0.64 -8.95 -10.38
CA ARG A 87 0.44 -9.95 -10.38
C ARG A 87 1.33 -9.84 -9.14
N THR A 88 1.74 -8.64 -8.77
CA THR A 88 2.53 -8.42 -7.55
C THR A 88 1.79 -8.90 -6.30
N TRP A 89 0.48 -8.67 -6.22
CA TRP A 89 -0.36 -9.19 -5.14
C TRP A 89 -0.46 -10.73 -5.14
N MET A 90 -0.62 -11.33 -6.31
CA MET A 90 -0.65 -12.80 -6.44
C MET A 90 0.69 -13.45 -6.05
N ASP A 91 1.81 -12.80 -6.36
CA ASP A 91 3.13 -13.28 -5.94
C ASP A 91 3.28 -13.25 -4.41
N VAL A 92 2.71 -12.25 -3.73
CA VAL A 92 2.66 -12.18 -2.25
C VAL A 92 1.82 -13.30 -1.69
N LYS A 93 0.66 -13.56 -2.29
CA LYS A 93 -0.19 -14.69 -1.90
C LYS A 93 0.50 -16.03 -2.04
N ALA A 94 1.31 -16.22 -3.09
CA ALA A 94 2.01 -17.46 -3.37
C ALA A 94 3.14 -17.72 -2.38
N ALA A 95 3.94 -16.71 -2.04
CA ALA A 95 5.06 -16.86 -1.11
C ALA A 95 4.64 -17.15 0.34
N LEU A 96 3.47 -16.66 0.76
CA LEU A 96 2.92 -16.90 2.11
C LEU A 96 2.46 -18.36 2.37
N SER A 97 2.69 -19.32 1.45
CA SER A 97 2.29 -20.72 1.65
C SER A 97 3.20 -21.53 2.59
N PHE A 98 4.35 -20.98 3.01
CA PHE A 98 5.39 -21.75 3.71
C PHE A 98 5.31 -21.75 5.25
N ASN A 99 4.32 -21.09 5.88
CA ASN A 99 4.09 -21.10 7.34
C ASN A 99 5.38 -20.92 8.19
N ASN A 100 6.26 -20.02 7.76
CA ASN A 100 7.47 -19.62 8.47
C ASN A 100 7.42 -18.11 8.74
N ASP A 101 7.72 -17.68 9.96
CA ASP A 101 7.68 -16.26 10.38
C ASP A 101 8.71 -15.41 9.63
N GLU A 102 9.88 -15.98 9.32
CA GLU A 102 10.91 -15.36 8.48
C GLU A 102 10.39 -15.09 7.07
N ALA A 103 9.83 -16.10 6.39
CA ALA A 103 9.22 -15.92 5.07
C ALA A 103 8.06 -14.91 5.08
N ILE A 104 7.33 -14.80 6.19
CA ILE A 104 6.30 -13.77 6.37
C ILE A 104 6.92 -12.37 6.44
N LEU A 105 8.03 -12.21 7.17
CA LEU A 105 8.76 -10.95 7.29
C LEU A 105 9.38 -10.54 5.95
N GLU A 106 10.01 -11.45 5.22
CA GLU A 106 10.52 -11.22 3.84
C GLU A 106 9.42 -10.70 2.92
N GLU A 107 8.24 -11.32 2.99
CA GLU A 107 7.08 -10.92 2.20
C GLU A 107 6.53 -9.55 2.59
N CYS A 108 6.51 -9.25 3.89
CA CYS A 108 6.20 -7.90 4.37
C CYS A 108 7.23 -6.89 3.83
N ILE A 109 8.54 -7.19 3.88
CA ILE A 109 9.59 -6.30 3.34
C ILE A 109 9.36 -6.04 1.84
N ARG A 110 9.05 -7.06 1.06
CA ARG A 110 8.77 -6.93 -0.38
C ARG A 110 7.55 -6.05 -0.63
N GLY A 111 6.44 -6.30 0.07
CA GLY A 111 5.21 -5.53 -0.06
C GLY A 111 5.36 -4.07 0.35
N GLU A 112 6.07 -3.81 1.44
CA GLU A 112 6.33 -2.46 1.95
C GLU A 112 7.26 -1.67 1.02
N LYS A 113 8.34 -2.29 0.49
CA LYS A 113 9.19 -1.67 -0.56
C LYS A 113 8.37 -1.26 -1.78
N ALA A 114 7.57 -2.19 -2.30
CA ALA A 114 6.73 -1.91 -3.46
C ALA A 114 5.67 -0.83 -3.18
N SER A 115 5.26 -0.64 -1.92
CA SER A 115 4.36 0.44 -1.53
C SER A 115 5.09 1.78 -1.45
N VAL A 116 6.29 1.84 -0.86
CA VAL A 116 7.11 3.06 -0.87
C VAL A 116 7.36 3.51 -2.31
N GLU A 117 7.81 2.61 -3.18
CA GLU A 117 8.13 2.92 -4.58
C GLU A 117 6.94 3.53 -5.33
N GLU A 118 5.73 2.97 -5.17
CA GLU A 118 4.51 3.48 -5.80
C GLU A 118 4.16 4.90 -5.29
N TYR A 119 4.22 5.12 -3.98
CA TYR A 119 3.99 6.45 -3.41
C TYR A 119 5.04 7.46 -3.88
N GLU A 120 6.32 7.08 -3.95
CA GLU A 120 7.39 7.95 -4.45
C GLU A 120 7.23 8.28 -5.92
N GLU A 121 6.89 7.29 -6.74
CA GLU A 121 6.64 7.49 -8.16
C GLU A 121 5.51 8.50 -8.36
N ILE A 122 4.40 8.35 -7.65
CA ILE A 122 3.24 9.23 -7.73
C ILE A 122 3.55 10.64 -7.21
N LEU A 123 4.21 10.76 -6.05
CA LEU A 123 4.60 12.06 -5.47
C LEU A 123 5.60 12.82 -6.33
N ASN A 124 6.55 12.13 -6.97
CA ASN A 124 7.60 12.77 -7.76
C ASN A 124 7.13 13.20 -9.16
N LYS A 125 6.21 12.45 -9.77
CA LYS A 125 5.73 12.71 -11.15
C LYS A 125 4.60 13.72 -11.23
N ASN A 126 3.96 14.03 -10.11
CA ASN A 126 2.75 14.85 -10.08
C ASN A 126 2.91 16.07 -9.18
N ARG A 127 1.93 16.97 -9.27
CA ARG A 127 1.78 18.11 -8.36
C ARG A 127 0.40 18.00 -7.74
N PHE A 128 0.36 17.92 -6.42
CA PHE A 128 -0.88 17.82 -5.67
C PHE A 128 -1.17 19.14 -4.97
N GLU A 129 -2.43 19.34 -4.60
CA GLU A 129 -2.73 20.41 -3.64
C GLU A 129 -2.03 20.11 -2.30
N PRO A 130 -1.56 21.14 -1.55
CA PRO A 130 -0.75 20.93 -0.36
C PRO A 130 -1.39 20.01 0.68
N LYS A 131 -2.72 20.06 0.83
CA LYS A 131 -3.45 19.18 1.75
C LYS A 131 -3.30 17.71 1.36
N LEU A 132 -3.54 17.38 0.10
CA LEU A 132 -3.43 16.02 -0.41
C LEU A 132 -1.98 15.53 -0.39
N GLU A 133 -1.04 16.37 -0.80
CA GLU A 133 0.40 16.05 -0.77
C GLU A 133 0.84 15.64 0.65
N ASN A 134 0.40 16.38 1.67
CA ASN A 134 0.68 16.07 3.07
C ASN A 134 0.11 14.71 3.51
N VAL A 135 -1.10 14.36 3.06
CA VAL A 135 -1.70 13.03 3.34
C VAL A 135 -0.83 11.94 2.72
N LEU A 136 -0.52 12.05 1.42
CA LEU A 136 0.27 11.06 0.70
C LEU A 136 1.69 10.91 1.29
N GLN A 137 2.33 12.02 1.62
CA GLN A 137 3.67 12.03 2.23
C GLN A 137 3.67 11.42 3.64
N SER A 138 2.64 11.70 4.44
CA SER A 138 2.48 11.13 5.78
C SER A 138 2.31 9.61 5.72
N GLN A 139 1.46 9.13 4.82
CA GLN A 139 1.27 7.70 4.58
C GLN A 139 2.58 7.07 4.12
N LYS A 140 3.26 7.62 3.10
CA LYS A 140 4.57 7.14 2.65
C LYS A 140 5.59 7.02 3.78
N ASN A 141 5.73 8.07 4.59
CA ASN A 141 6.69 8.07 5.69
C ASN A 141 6.38 6.97 6.72
N THR A 142 5.10 6.73 6.98
CA THR A 142 4.67 5.66 7.89
C THR A 142 4.98 4.28 7.32
N ILE A 143 4.77 4.08 6.01
CA ILE A 143 5.13 2.86 5.28
C ILE A 143 6.65 2.64 5.32
N GLN A 144 7.44 3.69 5.10
CA GLN A 144 8.89 3.61 5.15
C GLN A 144 9.41 3.24 6.54
N ASN A 145 8.79 3.78 7.60
CA ASN A 145 9.10 3.40 8.97
C ASN A 145 8.75 1.93 9.24
N THR A 146 7.59 1.48 8.76
CA THR A 146 7.18 0.07 8.82
C THR A 146 8.21 -0.83 8.15
N LEU A 147 8.63 -0.50 6.92
CA LEU A 147 9.65 -1.25 6.19
C LEU A 147 10.95 -1.39 7.02
N ASN A 148 11.38 -0.32 7.68
CA ASN A 148 12.56 -0.36 8.54
C ASN A 148 12.34 -1.27 9.76
N THR A 149 11.17 -1.20 10.40
CA THR A 149 10.81 -2.08 11.51
C THR A 149 10.79 -3.55 11.08
N VAL A 150 10.19 -3.89 9.94
CA VAL A 150 10.11 -5.29 9.47
C VAL A 150 11.50 -5.84 9.17
N LYS A 151 12.39 -5.05 8.55
CA LYS A 151 13.80 -5.45 8.35
C LYS A 151 14.48 -5.78 9.68
N SER A 152 14.33 -4.91 10.69
CA SER A 152 14.90 -5.19 12.01
C SER A 152 14.29 -6.43 12.69
N LEU A 153 13.01 -6.74 12.44
CA LEU A 153 12.39 -7.96 12.94
C LEU A 153 12.89 -9.22 12.22
N GLU A 154 13.12 -9.14 10.91
CA GLU A 154 13.73 -10.21 10.12
C GLU A 154 15.16 -10.49 10.58
N ASP A 155 16.02 -9.46 10.68
CA ASP A 155 17.39 -9.58 11.18
C ASP A 155 17.42 -10.29 12.55
N LEU A 156 16.48 -9.96 13.44
CA LEU A 156 16.38 -10.59 14.77
C LEU A 156 15.92 -12.06 14.69
N ALA A 157 15.04 -12.40 13.75
CA ALA A 157 14.52 -13.76 13.56
C ALA A 157 15.59 -14.69 12.95
N GLU A 158 16.41 -14.20 12.03
CA GLU A 158 17.54 -14.95 11.46
C GLU A 158 18.55 -15.34 12.56
N ASN A 159 18.88 -14.40 13.45
CA ASN A 159 19.84 -14.60 14.55
C ASN A 159 19.39 -15.59 15.64
N TRP A 160 18.12 -16.03 15.65
CA TRP A 160 17.62 -17.04 16.61
C TRP A 160 17.82 -18.47 16.12
N ASN A 161 18.11 -18.65 14.83
CA ASN A 161 18.25 -19.95 14.18
C ASN A 161 19.73 -20.36 14.00
N GLU A 162 20.69 -19.51 14.38
CA GLU A 162 22.13 -19.82 14.49
C GLU A 162 22.51 -20.34 15.88
#